data_AF-A0A1Y1V4V6-F1
#
_entry.id   AF-A0A1Y1V4V6-F1
#
_cell.length_a   1.000
_cell.length_b   1.000
_cell.length_c   1.000
_cell.angle_alpha   90.00
_cell.angle_beta   90.00
_cell.angle_gamma   90.00
#
_symmetry.space_group_name_H-M   'P 1'
#
loop_
_entity.id
_entity.type
_entity.pdbx_description
1 polymer ?
#
loop_
_entity_poly.entity_id
_entity_poly.type
_entity_poly.pdbx_seq_one_letter_code
_entity_poly.pdbx_strand_id
1 'polypeptide(L)'
;MKIYQHILFLIVILKNIHALPPNPEKKLLKDVGYGSYKSFQRKNNNLFFYSVNDESNDEISYKITNINSNKNTYINGNNNTNENSENNNDNNTNTSSTTIQYSHINYSDTGFEESLGPFELYLYNKFLISSKKKLPDFSIVLYPLDDGYTIDYKKFKVSMVTAFISFMYDHSEFWWVYSYRYNCEYSSKTLEIEKIEIDFCWSNDFCNKYSANDIKTMNEALSTAKSNILEEIGDVDRKTSYQLLRVIHDTLIQHINLISNTNEDIFSTTIYGALVNQKCTSEGLAKAFKWFMEYYKMTNVLAIGYGYQWNFVKLNNCWYVIDVTEDYKRSPKPKENISYDIFLIGFNDITKKESNTSYENDVTYNLIDRVKSTSNSLTYITYPDIHSTNFFDTNGINKEDIFESTILKMTSSSNYNSQVKPDTTNNRITTLISTFTTTVITVIQDFNCKFLQFLNNNIYQILVNHINNIKIGNK
;
A
#
# COMPACT_ATOMS: atom_id res chain seq x y z
N MET A 1 27.34 -53.23 -59.79
CA MET A 1 25.90 -52.88 -59.87
C MET A 1 25.05 -53.30 -58.66
N LYS A 2 25.44 -54.30 -57.83
CA LYS A 2 24.63 -54.73 -56.66
C LYS A 2 24.82 -53.92 -55.37
N ILE A 3 25.94 -53.19 -55.21
CA ILE A 3 26.21 -52.36 -54.02
C ILE A 3 25.39 -51.06 -54.01
N TYR A 4 25.12 -50.49 -55.19
CA TYR A 4 24.33 -49.26 -55.32
C TYR A 4 22.85 -49.46 -54.94
N GLN A 5 22.28 -50.64 -55.19
CA GLN A 5 20.89 -50.95 -54.80
C GLN A 5 20.72 -51.08 -53.28
N HIS A 6 21.72 -51.59 -52.56
CA HIS A 6 21.65 -51.67 -51.09
C HIS A 6 21.86 -50.32 -50.41
N ILE A 7 22.69 -49.44 -50.96
CA ILE A 7 22.86 -48.07 -50.45
C ILE A 7 21.59 -47.24 -50.69
N LEU A 8 20.95 -47.38 -51.85
CA LEU A 8 19.69 -46.68 -52.14
C LEU A 8 18.54 -47.18 -51.25
N PHE A 9 18.50 -48.48 -50.95
CA PHE A 9 17.49 -49.07 -50.06
C PHE A 9 17.70 -48.63 -48.59
N LEU A 10 18.95 -48.51 -48.13
CA LEU A 10 19.26 -47.99 -46.80
C LEU A 10 18.90 -46.50 -46.66
N ILE A 11 19.11 -45.69 -47.71
CA ILE A 11 18.75 -44.25 -47.71
C ILE A 11 17.23 -44.06 -47.73
N VAL A 12 16.47 -44.94 -48.39
CA VAL A 12 15.00 -44.93 -48.38
C VAL A 12 14.44 -45.36 -47.01
N ILE A 13 15.08 -46.32 -46.33
CA ILE A 13 14.71 -46.72 -44.96
C ILE A 13 15.07 -45.63 -43.94
N LEU A 14 16.23 -44.97 -44.08
CA LEU A 14 16.64 -43.86 -43.21
C LEU A 14 15.80 -42.58 -43.42
N LYS A 15 15.29 -42.32 -44.64
CA LYS A 15 14.33 -41.23 -44.89
C LYS A 15 12.94 -41.51 -44.29
N ASN A 16 12.59 -42.76 -44.03
CA ASN A 16 11.29 -43.16 -43.47
C ASN A 16 11.29 -43.35 -41.94
N ILE A 17 12.42 -43.14 -41.25
CA ILE A 17 12.53 -43.28 -39.77
C ILE A 17 12.51 -41.91 -39.04
N HIS A 18 12.46 -40.79 -39.76
CA HIS A 18 12.30 -39.45 -39.14
C HIS A 18 11.18 -38.61 -39.76
N ALA A 19 10.00 -39.21 -39.89
CA ALA A 19 8.79 -38.46 -39.57
C ALA A 19 8.38 -38.90 -38.17
N LEU A 20 8.93 -38.24 -37.14
CA LEU A 20 8.16 -38.08 -35.91
C LEU A 20 6.76 -37.64 -36.34
N PRO A 21 5.67 -38.25 -35.83
CA PRO A 21 4.34 -37.71 -36.10
C PRO A 21 4.41 -36.20 -35.83
N PRO A 22 3.75 -35.36 -36.66
CA PRO A 22 3.69 -33.93 -36.35
C PRO A 22 3.30 -33.85 -34.88
N ASN A 23 4.18 -33.24 -34.06
CA ASN A 23 3.94 -33.05 -32.64
C ASN A 23 2.49 -32.59 -32.54
N PRO A 24 1.58 -33.38 -31.92
CA PRO A 24 0.15 -33.11 -32.00
C PRO A 24 -0.01 -31.62 -31.72
N GLU A 25 -0.54 -30.88 -32.70
CA GLU A 25 -0.57 -29.41 -32.68
C GLU A 25 -0.84 -28.97 -31.25
N LYS A 26 0.07 -28.15 -30.70
CA LYS A 26 -0.02 -27.67 -29.32
C LYS A 26 -1.40 -27.03 -29.15
N LYS A 27 -2.37 -27.81 -28.67
CA LYS A 27 -3.76 -27.39 -28.66
C LYS A 27 -3.92 -26.41 -27.52
N LEU A 28 -4.06 -25.14 -27.86
CA LEU A 28 -4.29 -24.07 -26.92
C LEU A 28 -5.77 -23.99 -26.58
N LEU A 29 -6.05 -23.89 -25.29
CA LEU A 29 -7.36 -23.54 -24.76
C LEU A 29 -7.35 -22.06 -24.39
N LYS A 30 -8.54 -21.45 -24.37
CA LYS A 30 -8.72 -20.05 -23.97
C LYS A 30 -9.64 -19.97 -22.77
N ASP A 31 -9.34 -19.05 -21.86
CA ASP A 31 -10.24 -18.67 -20.78
C ASP A 31 -10.26 -17.15 -20.60
N VAL A 32 -11.38 -16.65 -20.08
CA VAL A 32 -11.62 -15.22 -19.84
C VAL A 32 -11.93 -15.04 -18.36
N GLY A 33 -11.42 -13.97 -17.77
CA GLY A 33 -11.79 -13.60 -16.42
C GLY A 33 -11.82 -12.10 -16.20
N TYR A 34 -12.35 -11.71 -15.06
CA TYR A 34 -12.53 -10.32 -14.68
C TYR A 34 -12.24 -10.13 -13.19
N GLY A 35 -11.88 -8.90 -12.81
CA GLY A 35 -11.72 -8.49 -11.42
C GLY A 35 -11.93 -7.00 -11.26
N SER A 36 -12.29 -6.57 -10.05
CA SER A 36 -12.52 -5.16 -9.74
C SER A 36 -12.03 -4.79 -8.34
N TYR A 37 -11.69 -3.52 -8.17
CA TYR A 37 -11.27 -2.94 -6.91
C TYR A 37 -12.45 -2.71 -5.94
N LYS A 38 -13.62 -2.21 -6.40
CA LYS A 38 -14.85 -2.26 -5.54
C LYS A 38 -15.60 -3.56 -5.81
N SER A 39 -15.15 -4.62 -5.16
CA SER A 39 -16.09 -5.54 -4.54
C SER A 39 -16.44 -4.94 -3.17
N PHE A 40 -17.66 -5.14 -2.67
CA PHE A 40 -18.17 -4.66 -1.38
C PHE A 40 -18.83 -3.26 -1.38
N GLN A 41 -20.08 -3.22 -1.84
CA GLN A 41 -21.06 -2.32 -1.25
C GLN A 41 -21.95 -3.12 -0.28
N ARG A 42 -22.16 -2.56 0.92
CA ARG A 42 -23.10 -3.09 1.90
C ARG A 42 -24.49 -2.58 1.54
N LYS A 43 -25.42 -3.47 1.18
CA LYS A 43 -26.86 -3.15 1.04
C LYS A 43 -27.61 -4.08 1.98
N ASN A 44 -28.39 -3.53 2.91
CA ASN A 44 -29.34 -4.26 3.78
C ASN A 44 -28.79 -5.53 4.45
N ASN A 45 -27.82 -5.40 5.36
CA ASN A 45 -27.22 -6.50 6.14
C ASN A 45 -26.62 -7.68 5.33
N ASN A 46 -26.60 -7.59 4.01
CA ASN A 46 -26.00 -8.55 3.10
C ASN A 46 -24.83 -7.89 2.35
N LEU A 47 -23.77 -8.68 2.15
CA LEU A 47 -22.55 -8.29 1.46
C LEU A 47 -22.75 -8.56 -0.03
N PHE A 48 -22.77 -7.51 -0.87
CA PHE A 48 -22.98 -7.66 -2.31
C PHE A 48 -21.67 -7.47 -3.08
N PHE A 49 -21.41 -8.38 -4.03
CA PHE A 49 -20.48 -8.16 -5.14
C PHE A 49 -21.23 -7.42 -6.24
N TYR A 50 -20.66 -6.35 -6.78
CA TYR A 50 -21.09 -5.86 -8.09
C TYR A 50 -20.30 -6.67 -9.13
N SER A 51 -20.90 -7.74 -9.67
CA SER A 51 -20.49 -8.25 -10.97
C SER A 51 -21.15 -7.34 -12.02
N VAL A 52 -20.34 -6.71 -12.87
CA VAL A 52 -20.88 -6.13 -14.10
C VAL A 52 -21.15 -7.32 -15.03
N ASN A 53 -22.44 -7.67 -15.14
CA ASN A 53 -23.01 -8.64 -16.06
C ASN A 53 -22.49 -10.09 -15.92
N ASP A 54 -23.00 -10.82 -14.93
CA ASP A 54 -23.21 -12.27 -15.06
C ASP A 54 -24.72 -12.53 -14.99
N GLU A 55 -25.28 -13.22 -15.99
CA GLU A 55 -26.68 -13.71 -15.99
C GLU A 55 -26.91 -14.84 -14.96
N SER A 56 -25.93 -15.15 -14.10
CA SER A 56 -26.10 -16.02 -12.95
C SER A 56 -26.23 -15.21 -11.65
N ASN A 57 -27.47 -14.97 -11.24
CA ASN A 57 -27.83 -14.51 -9.89
C ASN A 57 -27.44 -15.56 -8.84
N ASP A 58 -26.17 -15.62 -8.46
CA ASP A 58 -25.77 -16.30 -7.23
C ASP A 58 -25.84 -15.31 -6.06
N GLU A 59 -27.05 -15.17 -5.50
CA GLU A 59 -27.27 -14.53 -4.20
C GLU A 59 -26.58 -15.35 -3.10
N ILE A 60 -25.45 -14.86 -2.57
CA ILE A 60 -24.85 -15.45 -1.36
C ILE A 60 -24.94 -14.44 -0.21
N SER A 61 -25.95 -14.63 0.63
CA SER A 61 -26.09 -13.93 1.91
C SER A 61 -25.13 -14.53 2.94
N TYR A 62 -24.41 -13.69 3.69
CA TYR A 62 -23.65 -14.12 4.87
C TYR A 62 -24.21 -13.45 6.12
N LYS A 63 -24.67 -14.27 7.07
CA LYS A 63 -24.85 -13.85 8.46
C LYS A 63 -23.48 -13.73 9.11
N ILE A 64 -23.14 -12.53 9.59
CA ILE A 64 -21.97 -12.28 10.42
C ILE A 64 -22.21 -12.96 11.78
N THR A 65 -21.36 -13.93 12.13
CA THR A 65 -21.22 -14.38 13.52
C THR A 65 -20.02 -13.66 14.11
N ASN A 66 -20.24 -12.92 15.20
CA ASN A 66 -19.17 -12.35 16.02
C ASN A 66 -18.26 -13.48 16.49
N ILE A 67 -16.98 -13.44 16.12
CA ILE A 67 -15.97 -14.29 16.75
C ILE A 67 -15.08 -13.37 17.59
N ASN A 68 -15.42 -13.30 18.88
CA ASN A 68 -14.50 -12.87 19.91
C ASN A 68 -13.44 -13.95 20.15
N SER A 69 -12.18 -13.50 20.20
CA SER A 69 -11.05 -14.04 20.96
C SER A 69 -11.05 -15.54 21.35
N ASN A 70 -10.12 -16.31 20.77
CA ASN A 70 -9.00 -16.91 21.53
C ASN A 70 -8.13 -17.87 20.68
N LYS A 71 -6.82 -17.71 20.87
CA LYS A 71 -5.73 -18.72 20.78
C LYS A 71 -5.36 -19.32 19.42
N ASN A 72 -4.10 -19.08 19.08
CA ASN A 72 -3.20 -20.00 18.38
C ASN A 72 -3.55 -21.48 18.61
N THR A 73 -3.97 -22.16 17.56
CA THR A 73 -3.67 -23.59 17.36
C THR A 73 -3.49 -23.87 15.88
N TYR A 74 -2.24 -24.10 15.49
CA TYR A 74 -1.92 -24.98 14.37
C TYR A 74 -2.64 -26.31 14.59
N ILE A 75 -3.47 -26.75 13.64
CA ILE A 75 -3.92 -28.14 13.59
C ILE A 75 -3.57 -28.73 12.23
N ASN A 76 -2.55 -29.57 12.29
CA ASN A 76 -2.13 -30.54 11.32
C ASN A 76 -3.09 -31.76 11.39
N GLY A 77 -3.40 -32.37 10.23
CA GLY A 77 -3.66 -33.80 10.06
C GLY A 77 -4.79 -34.54 10.82
N ASN A 78 -5.67 -35.14 10.00
CA ASN A 78 -6.34 -36.45 10.18
C ASN A 78 -7.55 -36.66 11.11
N ASN A 79 -8.59 -37.18 10.44
CA ASN A 79 -9.49 -38.30 10.77
C ASN A 79 -10.72 -38.12 11.68
N ASN A 80 -11.85 -38.50 11.05
CA ASN A 80 -12.98 -39.29 11.52
C ASN A 80 -13.80 -38.81 12.71
N THR A 81 -15.07 -38.50 12.43
CA THR A 81 -16.20 -39.09 13.17
C THR A 81 -17.40 -39.28 12.25
N ASN A 82 -17.88 -40.52 12.19
CA ASN A 82 -19.14 -40.96 11.62
C ASN A 82 -20.34 -40.36 12.38
N GLU A 83 -21.35 -39.89 11.67
CA GLU A 83 -22.74 -40.10 12.07
C GLU A 83 -23.57 -40.51 10.84
N ASN A 84 -24.22 -41.66 10.98
CA ASN A 84 -25.11 -42.27 10.02
C ASN A 84 -26.40 -41.44 9.85
N SER A 85 -26.76 -41.13 8.62
CA SER A 85 -28.15 -41.33 8.19
C SER A 85 -28.17 -41.82 6.75
N GLU A 86 -28.66 -43.04 6.58
CA GLU A 86 -29.01 -43.61 5.29
C GLU A 86 -30.23 -42.88 4.75
N ASN A 87 -30.09 -42.32 3.54
CA ASN A 87 -31.18 -42.28 2.58
C ASN A 87 -30.58 -42.31 1.18
N ASN A 88 -30.75 -43.47 0.55
CA ASN A 88 -30.45 -43.72 -0.85
C ASN A 88 -31.29 -42.81 -1.74
N ASN A 89 -30.61 -41.98 -2.53
CA ASN A 89 -31.05 -41.65 -3.88
C ASN A 89 -29.81 -41.44 -4.73
N ASP A 90 -29.56 -42.44 -5.58
CA ASP A 90 -28.64 -42.35 -6.71
C ASP A 90 -29.08 -41.22 -7.64
N ASN A 91 -28.45 -40.06 -7.48
CA ASN A 91 -28.29 -39.11 -8.57
C ASN A 91 -26.81 -38.82 -8.69
N ASN A 92 -26.22 -39.48 -9.69
CA ASN A 92 -24.86 -39.36 -10.16
C ASN A 92 -24.63 -37.91 -10.66
N THR A 93 -24.44 -36.99 -9.73
CA THR A 93 -23.88 -35.67 -10.00
C THR A 93 -22.38 -35.81 -9.76
N ASN A 94 -21.62 -35.73 -10.85
CA ASN A 94 -20.19 -35.43 -10.78
C ASN A 94 -20.05 -34.06 -10.11
N THR A 95 -20.07 -34.05 -8.77
CA THR A 95 -19.64 -32.93 -7.96
C THR A 95 -18.14 -32.85 -8.15
N SER A 96 -17.75 -32.12 -9.19
CA SER A 96 -16.41 -31.62 -9.36
C SER A 96 -16.12 -30.82 -8.09
N SER A 97 -15.44 -31.43 -7.12
CA SER A 97 -15.02 -30.78 -5.89
C SER A 97 -14.09 -29.63 -6.29
N THR A 98 -14.66 -28.46 -6.50
CA THR A 98 -13.93 -27.26 -6.86
C THR A 98 -13.10 -26.86 -5.66
N THR A 99 -11.83 -27.28 -5.66
CA THR A 99 -10.89 -26.94 -4.59
C THR A 99 -10.71 -25.44 -4.58
N ILE A 100 -11.06 -24.80 -3.45
CA ILE A 100 -10.85 -23.36 -3.27
C ILE A 100 -9.35 -23.09 -3.20
N GLN A 101 -8.90 -22.08 -3.94
CA GLN A 101 -7.52 -21.61 -3.95
C GLN A 101 -7.34 -20.45 -3.01
N TYR A 102 -6.23 -20.46 -2.28
CA TYR A 102 -5.91 -19.48 -1.27
C TYR A 102 -4.55 -18.83 -1.55
N SER A 103 -4.46 -17.52 -1.38
CA SER A 103 -3.21 -16.77 -1.25
C SER A 103 -3.23 -15.89 -0.01
N HIS A 104 -2.07 -15.40 0.40
CA HIS A 104 -1.88 -14.53 1.55
C HIS A 104 -0.94 -13.41 1.13
N ILE A 105 -1.31 -12.16 1.40
CA ILE A 105 -0.43 -11.00 1.28
C ILE A 105 -0.30 -10.32 2.63
N ASN A 106 0.90 -9.89 2.93
CA ASN A 106 1.24 -9.26 4.20
C ASN A 106 1.84 -7.90 3.89
N TYR A 107 1.35 -6.86 4.55
CA TYR A 107 1.94 -5.55 4.42
C TYR A 107 3.35 -5.54 5.06
N SER A 108 4.33 -5.07 4.30
CA SER A 108 5.70 -4.76 4.76
C SER A 108 5.86 -3.25 4.93
N ASP A 109 6.95 -2.76 5.54
CA ASP A 109 7.17 -1.31 5.72
C ASP A 109 7.22 -0.50 4.40
N THR A 110 7.24 -1.15 3.24
CA THR A 110 7.31 -0.57 1.90
C THR A 110 6.08 -0.84 1.02
N GLY A 111 5.12 -1.68 1.46
CA GLY A 111 3.95 -2.08 0.66
C GLY A 111 3.61 -3.57 0.72
N PHE A 112 2.66 -4.00 -0.11
CA PHE A 112 2.29 -5.41 -0.26
C PHE A 112 3.19 -6.15 -1.26
N GLU A 113 3.89 -5.43 -2.15
CA GLU A 113 4.81 -5.98 -3.15
C GLU A 113 5.77 -7.05 -2.60
N GLU A 114 6.40 -6.80 -1.44
CA GLU A 114 7.40 -7.70 -0.84
C GLU A 114 6.85 -9.08 -0.47
N SER A 115 5.52 -9.19 -0.30
CA SER A 115 4.87 -10.47 0.04
C SER A 115 4.47 -11.31 -1.18
N LEU A 116 4.64 -10.78 -2.40
CA LEU A 116 4.22 -11.44 -3.63
C LEU A 116 5.16 -12.57 -4.04
N GLY A 117 4.58 -13.66 -4.54
CA GLY A 117 5.31 -14.71 -5.22
C GLY A 117 5.88 -14.24 -6.57
N PRO A 118 6.85 -14.96 -7.18
CA PRO A 118 7.56 -14.50 -8.37
C PRO A 118 6.65 -14.13 -9.55
N PHE A 119 5.60 -14.91 -9.80
CA PHE A 119 4.67 -14.65 -10.89
C PHE A 119 3.70 -13.50 -10.59
N GLU A 120 3.29 -13.34 -9.33
CA GLU A 120 2.44 -12.22 -8.90
C GLU A 120 3.21 -10.90 -8.98
N LEU A 121 4.48 -10.92 -8.56
CA LEU A 121 5.41 -9.80 -8.70
C LEU A 121 5.67 -9.45 -10.17
N TYR A 122 5.76 -10.45 -11.05
CA TYR A 122 5.83 -10.22 -12.50
C TYR A 122 4.61 -9.45 -13.01
N LEU A 123 3.40 -9.87 -12.65
CA LEU A 123 2.16 -9.18 -13.03
C LEU A 123 2.10 -7.77 -12.45
N TYR A 124 2.36 -7.62 -11.15
CA TYR A 124 2.40 -6.33 -10.43
C TYR A 124 3.31 -5.34 -11.16
N ASN A 125 4.53 -5.75 -11.51
CA ASN A 125 5.47 -4.90 -12.20
C ASN A 125 5.02 -4.53 -13.61
N LYS A 126 4.35 -5.43 -14.34
CA LYS A 126 3.77 -5.11 -15.65
C LYS A 126 2.65 -4.07 -15.53
N PHE A 127 1.80 -4.17 -14.50
CA PHE A 127 0.77 -3.15 -14.23
C PHE A 127 1.41 -1.80 -13.94
N LEU A 128 2.41 -1.80 -13.05
CA LEU A 128 3.14 -0.60 -12.66
C LEU A 128 3.81 0.10 -13.85
N ILE A 129 4.53 -0.66 -14.70
CA ILE A 129 5.21 -0.12 -15.88
C ILE A 129 4.20 0.47 -16.87
N SER A 130 3.11 -0.24 -17.14
CA SER A 130 2.08 0.21 -18.08
C SER A 130 1.33 1.45 -17.58
N SER A 131 1.02 1.51 -16.29
CA SER A 131 0.29 2.63 -15.69
C SER A 131 1.15 3.88 -15.46
N LYS A 132 2.48 3.73 -15.27
CA LYS A 132 3.43 4.85 -15.10
C LYS A 132 3.73 5.62 -16.38
N LYS A 133 3.40 5.09 -17.56
CA LYS A 133 3.70 5.78 -18.82
C LYS A 133 2.96 7.12 -18.88
N LYS A 134 3.62 8.13 -19.49
CA LYS A 134 3.01 9.45 -19.73
C LYS A 134 1.69 9.34 -20.50
N LEU A 135 1.65 8.43 -21.48
CA LEU A 135 0.43 7.95 -22.10
C LEU A 135 0.21 6.51 -21.58
N PRO A 136 -0.70 6.30 -20.62
CA PRO A 136 -0.86 4.99 -19.99
C PRO A 136 -1.37 3.93 -20.97
N ASP A 137 -0.93 2.69 -20.80
CA ASP A 137 -1.50 1.58 -21.57
C ASP A 137 -2.81 1.13 -20.92
N PHE A 138 -3.88 1.07 -21.70
CA PHE A 138 -5.16 0.50 -21.26
C PHE A 138 -5.19 -1.03 -21.39
N SER A 139 -4.29 -1.59 -22.19
CA SER A 139 -4.18 -3.02 -22.43
C SER A 139 -2.72 -3.46 -22.39
N ILE A 140 -2.49 -4.66 -21.88
CA ILE A 140 -1.18 -5.29 -21.73
C ILE A 140 -1.24 -6.67 -22.39
N VAL A 141 -0.22 -7.01 -23.18
CA VAL A 141 -0.04 -8.36 -23.72
C VAL A 141 1.24 -8.94 -23.17
N LEU A 142 1.14 -10.14 -22.58
CA LEU A 142 2.22 -10.83 -21.90
C LEU A 142 2.42 -12.23 -22.49
N TYR A 143 3.68 -12.66 -22.50
CA TYR A 143 4.10 -14.01 -22.90
C TYR A 143 4.92 -14.61 -21.76
N PRO A 144 4.29 -15.18 -20.71
CA PRO A 144 4.98 -15.57 -19.49
C PRO A 144 6.15 -16.53 -19.72
N LEU A 145 5.97 -17.53 -20.60
CA LEU A 145 7.02 -18.52 -20.91
C LEU A 145 8.25 -17.87 -21.55
N ASP A 146 8.03 -16.94 -22.48
CA ASP A 146 9.11 -16.20 -23.15
C ASP A 146 9.84 -15.29 -22.16
N ASP A 147 9.12 -14.75 -21.17
CA ASP A 147 9.65 -13.94 -20.07
C ASP A 147 10.27 -14.81 -18.93
N GLY A 148 10.31 -16.13 -19.06
CA GLY A 148 10.94 -17.05 -18.10
C GLY A 148 10.06 -17.49 -16.92
N TYR A 149 8.74 -17.30 -17.00
CA TYR A 149 7.78 -17.68 -15.97
C TYR A 149 6.89 -18.83 -16.41
N THR A 150 6.68 -19.79 -15.51
CA THR A 150 5.74 -20.90 -15.69
C THR A 150 4.64 -20.80 -14.66
N ILE A 151 3.39 -20.75 -15.11
CA ILE A 151 2.20 -20.74 -14.25
C ILE A 151 1.18 -21.76 -14.74
N ASP A 152 0.72 -22.60 -13.81
CA ASP A 152 -0.43 -23.49 -14.05
C ASP A 152 -1.69 -22.62 -14.12
N TYR A 153 -2.44 -22.75 -15.22
CA TYR A 153 -3.70 -22.05 -15.46
C TYR A 153 -4.65 -22.13 -14.26
N LYS A 154 -4.67 -23.24 -13.53
CA LYS A 154 -5.51 -23.38 -12.33
C LYS A 154 -5.18 -22.30 -11.32
N LYS A 155 -3.89 -21.99 -11.08
CA LYS A 155 -3.43 -21.00 -10.07
C LYS A 155 -3.41 -19.56 -10.59
N PHE A 156 -3.64 -19.37 -11.89
CA PHE A 156 -3.53 -18.06 -12.51
C PHE A 156 -4.55 -17.06 -11.94
N LYS A 157 -5.79 -17.49 -11.73
CA LYS A 157 -6.87 -16.62 -11.22
C LYS A 157 -6.52 -15.99 -9.87
N VAL A 158 -6.07 -16.80 -8.91
CA VAL A 158 -5.65 -16.28 -7.59
C VAL A 158 -4.42 -15.38 -7.71
N SER A 159 -3.45 -15.71 -8.58
CA SER A 159 -2.24 -14.90 -8.77
C SER A 159 -2.57 -13.51 -9.36
N MET A 160 -3.47 -13.47 -10.35
CA MET A 160 -3.91 -12.24 -11.00
C MET A 160 -4.57 -11.27 -10.02
N VAL A 161 -5.42 -11.80 -9.14
CA VAL A 161 -6.14 -11.01 -8.12
C VAL A 161 -5.18 -10.52 -7.05
N THR A 162 -4.29 -11.41 -6.59
CA THR A 162 -3.28 -11.09 -5.58
C THR A 162 -2.38 -9.95 -6.05
N ALA A 163 -1.87 -10.04 -7.29
CA ALA A 163 -1.08 -8.99 -7.90
C ALA A 163 -1.87 -7.68 -8.09
N PHE A 164 -3.11 -7.76 -8.57
CA PHE A 164 -3.94 -6.59 -8.84
C PHE A 164 -4.34 -5.84 -7.56
N ILE A 165 -4.77 -6.55 -6.51
CA ILE A 165 -5.13 -5.92 -5.23
C ILE A 165 -3.91 -5.28 -4.58
N SER A 166 -2.77 -5.97 -4.56
CA SER A 166 -1.52 -5.41 -4.03
C SER A 166 -1.13 -4.14 -4.78
N PHE A 167 -1.19 -4.17 -6.12
CA PHE A 167 -0.93 -3.01 -6.97
C PHE A 167 -1.86 -1.83 -6.65
N MET A 168 -3.17 -2.07 -6.51
CA MET A 168 -4.13 -1.01 -6.23
C MET A 168 -4.01 -0.44 -4.81
N TYR A 169 -3.60 -1.25 -3.84
CA TYR A 169 -3.42 -0.82 -2.44
C TYR A 169 -2.12 -0.02 -2.30
N ASP A 170 -1.06 -0.45 -2.99
CA ASP A 170 0.22 0.23 -3.01
C ASP A 170 0.19 1.51 -3.85
N HIS A 171 -0.55 1.55 -4.96
CA HIS A 171 -0.47 2.66 -5.92
C HIS A 171 -1.79 3.41 -6.13
N SER A 172 -2.11 4.28 -5.16
CA SER A 172 -3.29 5.15 -5.23
C SER A 172 -3.22 6.19 -6.36
N GLU A 173 -2.04 6.43 -6.92
CA GLU A 173 -1.81 7.34 -8.03
C GLU A 173 -2.39 6.87 -9.37
N PHE A 174 -2.62 5.57 -9.54
CA PHE A 174 -3.25 5.03 -10.75
C PHE A 174 -4.77 4.98 -10.59
N TRP A 175 -5.36 6.13 -10.22
CA TRP A 175 -6.77 6.31 -9.88
C TRP A 175 -7.77 5.95 -11.00
N TRP A 176 -7.30 5.85 -12.23
CA TRP A 176 -8.08 5.47 -13.41
C TRP A 176 -8.14 3.94 -13.60
N VAL A 177 -7.26 3.18 -12.93
CA VAL A 177 -7.32 1.72 -12.90
C VAL A 177 -8.30 1.30 -11.83
N TYR A 178 -9.26 0.47 -12.20
CA TYR A 178 -10.36 0.13 -11.30
C TYR A 178 -10.82 -1.31 -11.42
N SER A 179 -10.83 -1.81 -12.65
CA SER A 179 -11.17 -3.18 -12.99
C SER A 179 -10.21 -3.68 -14.02
N TYR A 180 -10.18 -4.98 -14.21
CA TYR A 180 -9.53 -5.59 -15.36
C TYR A 180 -10.40 -6.69 -15.92
N ARG A 181 -10.25 -6.92 -17.23
CA ARG A 181 -10.56 -8.18 -17.88
C ARG A 181 -9.25 -8.81 -18.32
N TYR A 182 -9.15 -10.13 -18.34
CA TYR A 182 -8.10 -10.79 -19.11
C TYR A 182 -8.65 -11.88 -20.02
N ASN A 183 -7.90 -12.16 -21.08
CA ASN A 183 -7.95 -13.38 -21.85
C ASN A 183 -6.64 -14.12 -21.63
N CYS A 184 -6.68 -15.43 -21.36
CA CYS A 184 -5.47 -16.25 -21.30
C CYS A 184 -5.55 -17.42 -22.26
N GLU A 185 -4.42 -17.75 -22.88
CA GLU A 185 -4.24 -18.93 -23.72
C GLU A 185 -3.28 -19.89 -23.01
N TYR A 186 -3.65 -21.16 -22.90
CA TYR A 186 -2.86 -22.16 -22.18
C TYR A 186 -2.85 -23.52 -22.87
N SER A 187 -1.77 -24.27 -22.67
CA SER A 187 -1.59 -25.60 -23.23
C SER A 187 -2.61 -26.59 -22.64
N SER A 188 -3.41 -27.24 -23.48
CA SER A 188 -4.32 -28.32 -23.03
C SER A 188 -3.60 -29.52 -22.42
N LYS A 189 -2.31 -29.69 -22.72
CA LYS A 189 -1.49 -30.83 -22.25
C LYS A 189 -0.79 -30.55 -20.94
N THR A 190 -0.19 -29.36 -20.79
CA THR A 190 0.64 -29.01 -19.63
C THR A 190 -0.08 -28.07 -18.66
N LEU A 191 -1.20 -27.46 -19.07
CA LEU A 191 -1.91 -26.39 -18.37
C LEU A 191 -1.10 -25.10 -18.18
N GLU A 192 0.07 -24.99 -18.81
CA GLU A 192 0.92 -23.81 -18.73
C GLU A 192 0.34 -22.68 -19.58
N ILE A 193 0.31 -21.48 -19.02
CA ILE A 193 -0.12 -20.27 -19.73
C ILE A 193 0.96 -19.81 -20.70
N GLU A 194 0.55 -19.49 -21.92
CA GLU A 194 1.44 -19.06 -23.00
C GLU A 194 1.28 -17.58 -23.33
N LYS A 195 0.04 -17.08 -23.26
CA LYS A 195 -0.30 -15.69 -23.57
C LYS A 195 -1.35 -15.17 -22.61
N ILE A 196 -1.19 -13.93 -22.19
CA ILE A 196 -2.19 -13.20 -21.40
C ILE A 196 -2.42 -11.84 -22.06
N GLU A 197 -3.67 -11.49 -22.29
CA GLU A 197 -4.10 -10.15 -22.66
C GLU A 197 -4.90 -9.59 -21.51
N ILE A 198 -4.52 -8.43 -20.99
CA ILE A 198 -5.14 -7.78 -19.84
C ILE A 198 -5.65 -6.42 -20.29
N ASP A 199 -6.92 -6.13 -20.04
CA ASP A 199 -7.56 -4.86 -20.35
C ASP A 199 -8.00 -4.19 -19.05
N PHE A 200 -7.39 -3.06 -18.69
CA PHE A 200 -7.85 -2.24 -17.56
C PHE A 200 -9.14 -1.46 -17.86
N CYS A 201 -9.44 -1.32 -19.15
CA CYS A 201 -10.52 -0.51 -19.66
C CYS A 201 -11.52 -1.30 -20.49
N TRP A 202 -11.96 -2.44 -19.95
CA TRP A 202 -12.97 -3.26 -20.59
C TRP A 202 -14.40 -2.91 -20.12
N SER A 203 -15.24 -2.47 -21.06
CA SER A 203 -16.70 -2.40 -20.91
C SER A 203 -17.22 -1.67 -19.67
N ASN A 204 -16.48 -0.67 -19.16
CA ASN A 204 -16.96 0.20 -18.10
C ASN A 204 -17.26 1.61 -18.67
N ASP A 205 -18.32 2.24 -18.16
CA ASP A 205 -18.76 3.57 -18.62
C ASP A 205 -17.65 4.63 -18.47
N PHE A 206 -16.75 4.40 -17.53
CA PHE A 206 -15.58 5.23 -17.31
C PHE A 206 -14.64 5.24 -18.52
N CYS A 207 -14.14 4.09 -18.96
CA CYS A 207 -13.22 3.99 -20.07
C CYS A 207 -13.90 4.19 -21.44
N ASN A 208 -15.22 4.06 -21.51
CA ASN A 208 -16.00 4.54 -22.66
C ASN A 208 -16.00 6.08 -22.76
N LYS A 209 -15.84 6.77 -21.63
CA LYS A 209 -15.88 8.23 -21.53
C LYS A 209 -14.50 8.88 -21.59
N TYR A 210 -13.45 8.19 -21.13
CA TYR A 210 -12.09 8.73 -21.01
C TYR A 210 -11.09 7.88 -21.80
N SER A 211 -10.44 8.50 -22.78
CA SER A 211 -9.34 7.91 -23.54
C SER A 211 -8.01 7.99 -22.76
N ALA A 212 -7.00 7.24 -23.20
CA ALA A 212 -5.65 7.34 -22.63
C ALA A 212 -5.09 8.78 -22.69
N ASN A 213 -5.47 9.57 -23.70
CA ASN A 213 -5.05 10.96 -23.81
C ASN A 213 -5.77 11.88 -22.79
N ASP A 214 -7.03 11.57 -22.47
CA ASP A 214 -7.75 12.27 -21.40
C ASP A 214 -7.10 11.97 -20.05
N ILE A 215 -6.81 10.68 -19.77
CA ILE A 215 -6.11 10.28 -18.55
C ILE A 215 -4.74 10.93 -18.43
N LYS A 216 -3.96 11.02 -19.52
CA LYS A 216 -2.71 11.78 -19.56
C LYS A 216 -2.92 13.23 -19.11
N THR A 217 -3.89 13.92 -19.69
CA THR A 217 -4.18 15.33 -19.38
C THR A 217 -4.63 15.50 -17.92
N MET A 218 -5.45 14.57 -17.43
CA MET A 218 -5.91 14.54 -16.05
C MET A 218 -4.76 14.26 -15.07
N ASN A 219 -3.81 13.40 -15.42
CA ASN A 219 -2.60 13.17 -14.63
C ASN A 219 -1.67 14.39 -14.59
N GLU A 220 -1.62 15.19 -15.66
CA GLU A 220 -0.90 16.48 -15.68
C GLU A 220 -1.57 17.49 -14.73
N ALA A 221 -2.91 17.55 -14.70
CA ALA A 221 -3.67 18.38 -13.75
C ALA A 221 -3.46 17.92 -12.29
N LEU A 222 -3.49 16.61 -12.04
CA LEU A 222 -3.21 16.02 -10.73
C LEU A 222 -1.78 16.32 -10.25
N SER A 223 -0.80 16.25 -11.15
CA SER A 223 0.61 16.60 -10.84
C SER A 223 0.75 18.08 -10.47
N THR A 224 -0.02 18.95 -11.13
CA THR A 224 -0.08 20.38 -10.80
C THR A 224 -0.70 20.61 -9.42
N ALA A 225 -1.84 19.98 -9.13
CA ALA A 225 -2.49 20.06 -7.82
C ALA A 225 -1.57 19.57 -6.69
N LYS A 226 -0.87 18.44 -6.92
CA LYS A 226 0.16 17.95 -5.98
C LYS A 226 1.22 19.01 -5.71
N SER A 227 1.78 19.59 -6.77
CA SER A 227 2.88 20.56 -6.64
C SER A 227 2.48 21.79 -5.81
N ASN A 228 1.26 22.31 -6.01
CA ASN A 228 0.73 23.43 -5.25
C ASN A 228 0.62 23.11 -3.75
N ILE A 229 0.12 21.91 -3.41
CA ILE A 229 0.02 21.47 -2.00
C ILE A 229 1.42 21.26 -1.39
N LEU A 230 2.36 20.69 -2.16
CA LEU A 230 3.74 20.52 -1.68
C LEU A 230 4.42 21.85 -1.38
N GLU A 231 4.17 22.88 -2.20
CA GLU A 231 4.69 24.24 -1.97
C GLU A 231 4.15 24.82 -0.65
N GLU A 232 2.88 24.59 -0.34
CA GLU A 232 2.26 25.03 0.92
C GLU A 232 2.79 24.29 2.15
N ILE A 233 2.99 22.98 2.05
CA ILE A 233 3.61 22.18 3.13
C ILE A 233 5.02 22.70 3.46
N GLY A 234 5.74 23.22 2.46
CA GLY A 234 6.99 23.94 2.61
C GLY A 234 8.18 23.07 3.02
N ASP A 235 9.23 23.70 3.54
CA ASP A 235 10.53 23.05 3.86
C ASP A 235 10.36 21.92 4.90
N VAL A 236 10.62 20.68 4.45
CA VAL A 236 10.49 19.46 5.26
C VAL A 236 11.76 19.09 6.01
N ASP A 237 12.93 19.60 5.63
CA ASP A 237 14.20 19.30 6.31
C ASP A 237 14.24 19.85 7.74
N ARG A 238 13.27 20.70 8.08
CA ARG A 238 13.08 21.30 9.41
C ARG A 238 11.89 20.73 10.18
N LYS A 239 11.24 19.68 9.65
CA LYS A 239 10.07 19.05 10.28
C LYS A 239 10.42 17.66 10.79
N THR A 240 10.00 17.37 12.01
CA THR A 240 9.94 15.99 12.51
C THR A 240 8.88 15.19 11.74
N SER A 241 8.95 13.86 11.77
CA SER A 241 7.93 12.99 11.17
C SER A 241 6.52 13.30 11.67
N TYR A 242 6.37 13.61 12.96
CA TYR A 242 5.10 14.08 13.53
C TYR A 242 4.62 15.39 12.90
N GLN A 243 5.49 16.40 12.82
CA GLN A 243 5.12 17.71 12.27
C GLN A 243 4.72 17.59 10.81
N LEU A 244 5.40 16.72 10.06
CA LEU A 244 5.07 16.47 8.67
C LEU A 244 3.70 15.80 8.52
N LEU A 245 3.40 14.78 9.33
CA LEU A 245 2.07 14.15 9.39
C LEU A 245 0.97 15.17 9.66
N ARG A 246 1.17 16.03 10.67
CA ARG A 246 0.20 17.05 11.06
C ARG A 246 -0.03 18.06 9.94
N VAL A 247 1.03 18.58 9.32
CA VAL A 247 0.91 19.56 8.24
C VAL A 247 0.19 18.94 7.03
N ILE A 248 0.51 17.70 6.65
CA ILE A 248 -0.20 17.00 5.57
C ILE A 248 -1.69 16.83 5.91
N HIS A 249 -2.00 16.36 7.12
CA HIS A 249 -3.36 16.22 7.62
C HIS A 249 -4.14 17.54 7.53
N ASP A 250 -3.57 18.61 8.08
CA ASP A 250 -4.23 19.92 8.18
C ASP A 250 -4.44 20.54 6.80
N THR A 251 -3.41 20.50 5.94
CA THR A 251 -3.50 21.04 4.57
C THR A 251 -4.59 20.32 3.77
N LEU A 252 -4.71 18.99 3.89
CA LEU A 252 -5.77 18.25 3.19
C LEU A 252 -7.16 18.62 3.71
N ILE A 253 -7.34 18.75 5.03
CA ILE A 253 -8.62 19.19 5.62
C ILE A 253 -9.03 20.59 5.14
N GLN A 254 -8.07 21.49 4.97
CA GLN A 254 -8.34 22.87 4.54
C GLN A 254 -8.69 22.99 3.06
N HIS A 255 -8.14 22.12 2.21
CA HIS A 255 -8.29 22.16 0.75
C HIS A 255 -9.47 21.37 0.21
N ILE A 256 -9.94 20.38 0.95
CA ILE A 256 -10.86 19.37 0.43
C ILE A 256 -12.23 19.53 1.08
N ASN A 257 -13.29 19.39 0.28
CA ASN A 257 -14.66 19.32 0.79
C ASN A 257 -15.12 17.87 0.82
N LEU A 258 -15.60 17.40 1.97
CA LEU A 258 -16.17 16.07 2.06
C LEU A 258 -17.57 16.04 1.45
N ILE A 259 -17.83 14.99 0.68
CA ILE A 259 -19.16 14.65 0.16
C ILE A 259 -19.53 13.24 0.61
N SER A 260 -20.81 13.01 0.88
CA SER A 260 -21.33 11.69 1.26
C SER A 260 -21.96 10.94 0.08
N ASN A 261 -22.33 11.65 -0.99
CA ASN A 261 -22.97 11.08 -2.16
C ASN A 261 -22.01 11.06 -3.35
N THR A 262 -21.58 9.86 -3.75
CA THR A 262 -20.68 9.68 -4.91
C THR A 262 -21.30 10.09 -6.24
N ASN A 263 -22.62 10.24 -6.33
CA ASN A 263 -23.27 10.72 -7.55
C ASN A 263 -23.02 12.22 -7.80
N GLU A 264 -22.58 12.97 -6.79
CA GLU A 264 -22.18 14.37 -6.96
C GLU A 264 -20.87 14.51 -7.74
N ASP A 265 -19.97 13.53 -7.62
CA ASP A 265 -18.71 13.47 -8.35
C ASP A 265 -18.24 12.01 -8.48
N ILE A 266 -18.17 11.52 -9.72
CA ILE A 266 -17.72 10.16 -10.03
C ILE A 266 -16.28 9.88 -9.59
N PHE A 267 -15.46 10.92 -9.42
CA PHE A 267 -14.07 10.84 -8.98
C PHE A 267 -13.91 10.98 -7.46
N SER A 268 -14.99 11.18 -6.70
CA SER A 268 -14.95 11.40 -5.24
C SER A 268 -14.33 10.27 -4.42
N THR A 269 -14.12 9.10 -5.01
CA THR A 269 -13.43 7.94 -4.40
C THR A 269 -11.97 7.82 -4.84
N THR A 270 -11.41 8.88 -5.41
CA THR A 270 -10.07 8.89 -5.99
C THR A 270 -9.26 10.09 -5.52
N ILE A 271 -7.93 10.01 -5.66
CA ILE A 271 -7.07 11.16 -5.42
C ILE A 271 -7.32 12.31 -6.41
N TYR A 272 -7.86 12.01 -7.61
CA TYR A 272 -8.23 13.05 -8.57
C TYR A 272 -9.40 13.89 -8.05
N GLY A 273 -10.45 13.24 -7.52
CA GLY A 273 -11.56 13.93 -6.87
C GLY A 273 -11.10 14.75 -5.67
N ALA A 274 -10.24 14.15 -4.84
CA ALA A 274 -9.69 14.80 -3.66
C ALA A 274 -8.86 16.05 -4.00
N LEU A 275 -7.91 15.97 -4.92
CA LEU A 275 -6.91 17.02 -5.11
C LEU A 275 -7.24 17.99 -6.25
N VAL A 276 -7.86 17.51 -7.33
CA VAL A 276 -8.20 18.34 -8.49
C VAL A 276 -9.62 18.91 -8.36
N ASN A 277 -10.60 18.05 -8.07
CA ASN A 277 -11.98 18.50 -7.92
C ASN A 277 -12.25 19.09 -6.52
N GLN A 278 -11.34 18.90 -5.57
CA GLN A 278 -11.47 19.36 -4.17
C GLN A 278 -12.74 18.84 -3.48
N LYS A 279 -13.21 17.67 -3.91
CA LYS A 279 -14.43 17.01 -3.44
C LYS A 279 -14.22 15.51 -3.37
N CYS A 280 -14.33 14.93 -2.18
CA CYS A 280 -14.17 13.49 -2.04
C CYS A 280 -14.92 12.87 -0.86
N THR A 281 -14.98 11.55 -0.88
CA THR A 281 -15.40 10.69 0.22
C THR A 281 -14.17 10.30 1.08
N SER A 282 -14.38 9.51 2.14
CA SER A 282 -13.27 9.00 2.95
C SER A 282 -12.23 8.23 2.14
N GLU A 283 -12.66 7.47 1.13
CA GLU A 283 -11.76 6.74 0.24
C GLU A 283 -10.82 7.68 -0.55
N GLY A 284 -11.35 8.76 -1.12
CA GLY A 284 -10.51 9.72 -1.86
C GLY A 284 -9.51 10.44 -0.95
N LEU A 285 -9.96 10.80 0.27
CA LEU A 285 -9.13 11.50 1.25
C LEU A 285 -8.01 10.61 1.81
N ALA A 286 -8.31 9.36 2.18
CA ALA A 286 -7.33 8.41 2.71
C ALA A 286 -6.25 8.06 1.66
N LYS A 287 -6.65 7.92 0.38
CA LYS A 287 -5.73 7.73 -0.74
C LYS A 287 -4.84 8.95 -0.98
N ALA A 288 -5.40 10.16 -0.87
CA ALA A 288 -4.65 11.40 -1.02
C ALA A 288 -3.62 11.55 0.11
N PHE A 289 -4.04 11.32 1.36
CA PHE A 289 -3.15 11.33 2.52
C PHE A 289 -1.97 10.35 2.33
N LYS A 290 -2.27 9.08 2.03
CA LYS A 290 -1.25 8.06 1.71
C LYS A 290 -0.26 8.55 0.66
N TRP A 291 -0.73 9.13 -0.43
CA TRP A 291 0.14 9.55 -1.52
C TRP A 291 1.13 10.66 -1.13
N PHE A 292 0.73 11.58 -0.24
CA PHE A 292 1.65 12.57 0.34
C PHE A 292 2.61 11.94 1.34
N MET A 293 2.14 11.00 2.17
CA MET A 293 3.02 10.26 3.09
C MET A 293 4.14 9.52 2.34
N GLU A 294 3.80 8.86 1.24
CA GLU A 294 4.76 8.15 0.39
C GLU A 294 5.74 9.07 -0.31
N TYR A 295 5.28 10.25 -0.76
CA TYR A 295 6.17 11.26 -1.32
C TYR A 295 7.28 11.65 -0.34
N TYR A 296 6.95 11.73 0.96
CA TYR A 296 7.89 12.01 2.03
C TYR A 296 8.55 10.76 2.63
N LYS A 297 8.40 9.60 1.99
CA LYS A 297 8.99 8.32 2.43
C LYS A 297 8.62 7.92 3.86
N MET A 298 7.40 8.26 4.28
CA MET A 298 6.87 7.86 5.57
C MET A 298 6.09 6.55 5.43
N THR A 299 6.48 5.55 6.22
CA THR A 299 5.83 4.24 6.24
C THR A 299 4.36 4.37 6.66
N ASN A 300 3.47 3.96 5.77
CA ASN A 300 2.03 4.08 5.93
C ASN A 300 1.28 3.05 5.06
N VAL A 301 0.10 2.62 5.51
CA VAL A 301 -0.77 1.72 4.73
C VAL A 301 -2.19 2.27 4.66
N LEU A 302 -2.82 2.07 3.51
CA LEU A 302 -4.26 2.31 3.33
C LEU A 302 -5.05 1.21 4.03
N ALA A 303 -5.78 1.55 5.06
CA ALA A 303 -6.65 0.63 5.77
C ALA A 303 -8.03 0.62 5.09
N ILE A 304 -8.50 -0.56 4.69
CA ILE A 304 -9.75 -0.71 3.94
C ILE A 304 -10.75 -1.49 4.76
N GLY A 305 -11.85 -0.82 5.12
CA GLY A 305 -13.02 -1.44 5.73
C GLY A 305 -14.21 -1.52 4.78
N TYR A 306 -15.34 -1.99 5.31
CA TYR A 306 -16.57 -2.17 4.54
C TYR A 306 -17.25 -0.83 4.20
N GLY A 307 -16.85 -0.23 3.08
CA GLY A 307 -17.37 1.06 2.60
C GLY A 307 -16.72 2.27 3.26
N TYR A 308 -15.56 2.09 3.90
CA TYR A 308 -14.83 3.15 4.59
C TYR A 308 -13.33 2.89 4.51
N GLN A 309 -12.52 3.94 4.35
CA GLN A 309 -11.06 3.82 4.27
C GLN A 309 -10.42 4.93 5.10
N TRP A 310 -9.30 4.60 5.72
CA TRP A 310 -8.46 5.48 6.56
C TRP A 310 -7.00 5.02 6.44
N ASN A 311 -6.09 5.51 7.30
CA ASN A 311 -4.68 5.18 7.20
C ASN A 311 -4.09 4.67 8.51
N PHE A 312 -3.10 3.79 8.40
CA PHE A 312 -2.14 3.54 9.48
C PHE A 312 -0.80 4.16 9.13
N VAL A 313 -0.11 4.68 10.13
CA VAL A 313 1.23 5.27 9.98
C VAL A 313 2.16 4.70 11.03
N LYS A 314 3.43 4.48 10.64
CA LYS A 314 4.46 3.99 11.57
C LYS A 314 5.29 5.16 12.09
N LEU A 315 5.32 5.34 13.40
CA LEU A 315 6.18 6.31 14.09
C LEU A 315 6.90 5.62 15.25
N ASN A 316 8.19 5.88 15.41
CA ASN A 316 9.01 5.28 16.47
C ASN A 316 8.82 3.75 16.57
N ASN A 317 8.82 3.08 15.42
CA ASN A 317 8.59 1.64 15.25
C ASN A 317 7.22 1.10 15.70
N CYS A 318 6.25 1.95 16.01
CA CYS A 318 4.90 1.58 16.38
C CYS A 318 3.90 2.06 15.32
N TRP A 319 2.84 1.30 15.10
CA TRP A 319 1.76 1.65 14.17
C TRP A 319 0.62 2.35 14.90
N TYR A 320 0.12 3.43 14.31
CA TYR A 320 -0.98 4.23 14.84
C TYR A 320 -2.02 4.52 13.76
N VAL A 321 -3.24 4.77 14.17
CA VAL A 321 -4.37 5.11 13.29
C VAL A 321 -4.40 6.62 13.06
N ILE A 322 -4.63 7.01 11.80
CA ILE A 322 -5.04 8.37 11.43
C ILE A 322 -6.28 8.27 10.56
N ASP A 323 -7.32 9.03 10.92
CA ASP A 323 -8.51 9.22 10.09
C ASP A 323 -8.79 10.72 9.87
N VAL A 324 -8.21 11.24 8.80
CA VAL A 324 -8.39 12.63 8.32
C VAL A 324 -9.88 12.95 8.08
N THR A 325 -10.68 11.95 7.70
CA THR A 325 -12.11 12.14 7.41
C THR A 325 -12.91 12.38 8.69
N GLU A 326 -12.66 11.58 9.74
CA GLU A 326 -13.33 11.79 11.02
C GLU A 326 -12.89 13.08 11.68
N ASP A 327 -11.60 13.43 11.61
CA ASP A 327 -11.10 14.69 12.12
C ASP A 327 -11.67 15.90 11.35
N TYR A 328 -11.83 15.80 10.02
CA TYR A 328 -12.57 16.80 9.24
C TYR A 328 -14.00 16.98 9.76
N LYS A 329 -14.75 15.88 9.95
CA LYS A 329 -16.17 15.96 10.39
C LYS A 329 -16.32 16.52 11.80
N ARG A 330 -15.35 16.26 12.67
CA ARG A 330 -15.34 16.72 14.07
C ARG A 330 -14.82 18.14 14.22
N SER A 331 -14.17 18.67 13.18
CA SER A 331 -13.73 20.06 13.13
C SER A 331 -14.95 20.97 13.04
N PRO A 332 -15.25 21.82 14.06
CA PRO A 332 -16.41 22.70 14.03
C PRO A 332 -16.34 23.69 12.85
N LYS A 333 -15.11 24.05 12.47
CA LYS A 333 -14.77 24.84 11.31
C LYS A 333 -13.46 24.29 10.73
N PRO A 334 -13.50 23.36 9.76
CA PRO A 334 -12.30 22.70 9.23
C PRO A 334 -11.19 23.64 8.73
N LYS A 335 -11.53 24.89 8.39
CA LYS A 335 -10.58 25.91 7.93
C LYS A 335 -10.01 26.82 9.04
N GLU A 336 -10.53 26.73 10.25
CA GLU A 336 -10.15 27.60 11.38
C GLU A 336 -9.75 26.79 12.63
N ASN A 337 -10.43 25.67 12.87
CA ASN A 337 -10.28 24.85 14.06
C ASN A 337 -10.41 23.36 13.68
N ILE A 338 -9.24 22.74 13.52
CA ILE A 338 -9.09 21.35 13.10
C ILE A 338 -9.12 20.43 14.33
N SER A 339 -9.93 19.39 14.28
CA SER A 339 -9.92 18.31 15.27
C SER A 339 -8.74 17.39 15.03
N TYR A 340 -8.29 16.74 16.10
CA TYR A 340 -7.27 15.70 16.07
C TYR A 340 -7.72 14.46 16.84
N ASP A 341 -9.02 14.29 17.07
CA ASP A 341 -9.59 13.21 17.86
C ASP A 341 -9.19 11.81 17.35
N ILE A 342 -9.04 11.62 16.03
CA ILE A 342 -8.57 10.36 15.40
C ILE A 342 -7.18 10.54 14.76
N PHE A 343 -6.32 11.33 15.39
CA PHE A 343 -4.95 11.57 14.94
C PHE A 343 -3.94 10.83 15.84
N LEU A 344 -3.22 9.85 15.28
CA LEU A 344 -2.20 9.05 15.94
C LEU A 344 -2.71 8.26 17.16
N ILE A 345 -3.92 7.73 17.04
CA ILE A 345 -4.55 6.93 18.10
C ILE A 345 -4.08 5.47 18.06
N GLY A 346 -4.11 4.81 19.21
CA GLY A 346 -3.89 3.39 19.37
C GLY A 346 -5.19 2.59 19.42
N PHE A 347 -5.06 1.29 19.62
CA PHE A 347 -6.15 0.32 19.56
C PHE A 347 -7.21 0.52 20.66
N ASN A 348 -6.80 0.99 21.84
CA ASN A 348 -7.67 1.18 23.00
C ASN A 348 -8.34 2.56 23.05
N ASP A 349 -7.92 3.50 22.20
CA ASP A 349 -8.43 4.87 22.22
C ASP A 349 -9.89 4.94 21.76
N ILE A 350 -10.64 5.87 22.33
CA ILE A 350 -12.08 6.04 22.07
C ILE A 350 -12.30 6.76 20.74
N THR A 351 -12.97 6.10 19.80
CA THR A 351 -13.36 6.67 18.51
C THR A 351 -14.74 7.30 18.54
N LYS A 352 -15.63 6.84 19.41
CA LYS A 352 -17.01 7.36 19.60
C LYS A 352 -17.25 7.65 21.07
N LYS A 353 -17.25 8.94 21.43
CA LYS A 353 -17.36 9.42 22.81
C LYS A 353 -18.71 9.06 23.43
N GLU A 354 -19.81 9.32 22.72
CA GLU A 354 -21.19 9.03 23.15
C GLU A 354 -21.44 7.56 23.55
N SER A 355 -20.80 6.61 22.87
CA SER A 355 -20.97 5.17 23.13
C SER A 355 -19.77 4.54 23.84
N ASN A 356 -18.78 5.34 24.25
CA ASN A 356 -17.52 4.89 24.84
C ASN A 356 -16.89 3.71 24.07
N THR A 357 -16.88 3.79 22.75
CA THR A 357 -16.40 2.71 21.86
C THR A 357 -14.95 2.97 21.50
N SER A 358 -14.08 2.00 21.79
CA SER A 358 -12.68 2.03 21.37
C SER A 358 -12.51 1.68 19.90
N TYR A 359 -11.36 2.01 19.31
CA TYR A 359 -11.01 1.65 17.93
C TYR A 359 -11.20 0.15 17.67
N GLU A 360 -10.72 -0.71 18.58
CA GLU A 360 -10.91 -2.18 18.52
C GLU A 360 -12.37 -2.60 18.29
N ASN A 361 -13.31 -1.94 18.97
CA ASN A 361 -14.70 -2.35 19.04
C ASN A 361 -15.60 -1.58 18.06
N ASP A 362 -15.04 -0.62 17.33
CA ASP A 362 -15.80 0.22 16.42
C ASP A 362 -15.90 -0.42 15.04
N VAL A 363 -17.11 -0.90 14.72
CA VAL A 363 -17.45 -1.56 13.45
C VAL A 363 -17.14 -0.74 12.19
N THR A 364 -17.00 0.58 12.31
CA THR A 364 -16.54 1.44 11.20
C THR A 364 -15.13 1.04 10.74
N TYR A 365 -14.29 0.58 11.67
CA TYR A 365 -12.89 0.25 11.46
C TYR A 365 -12.63 -1.25 11.28
N ASN A 366 -13.68 -2.05 11.02
CA ASN A 366 -13.52 -3.46 10.65
C ASN A 366 -12.82 -3.58 9.30
N LEU A 367 -11.58 -4.05 9.33
CA LEU A 367 -10.74 -4.28 8.15
C LEU A 367 -11.29 -5.41 7.26
N ILE A 368 -11.08 -5.25 5.95
CA ILE A 368 -11.22 -6.33 4.99
C ILE A 368 -9.97 -7.20 5.06
N ASP A 369 -10.10 -8.39 5.62
CA ASP A 369 -9.02 -9.38 5.78
C ASP A 369 -8.96 -10.38 4.63
N ARG A 370 -9.89 -10.32 3.67
CA ARG A 370 -9.95 -11.22 2.52
C ARG A 370 -10.69 -10.64 1.32
N VAL A 371 -10.18 -10.92 0.12
CA VAL A 371 -10.79 -10.56 -1.16
C VAL A 371 -11.09 -11.83 -1.96
N LYS A 372 -12.34 -11.98 -2.37
CA LYS A 372 -12.81 -13.08 -3.23
C LYS A 372 -12.90 -12.56 -4.67
N SER A 373 -12.41 -13.35 -5.63
CA SER A 373 -12.50 -13.00 -7.05
C SER A 373 -13.43 -13.92 -7.84
N THR A 374 -13.49 -15.21 -7.49
CA THR A 374 -14.43 -16.17 -8.09
C THR A 374 -14.97 -17.10 -7.02
N SER A 375 -15.93 -17.97 -7.35
CA SER A 375 -16.44 -18.99 -6.42
C SER A 375 -15.34 -19.84 -5.76
N ASN A 376 -14.18 -19.98 -6.41
CA ASN A 376 -13.11 -20.90 -6.03
C ASN A 376 -11.75 -20.23 -5.75
N SER A 377 -11.66 -18.91 -5.55
CA SER A 377 -10.39 -18.23 -5.24
C SER A 377 -10.53 -17.13 -4.18
N LEU A 378 -9.60 -17.11 -3.22
CA LEU A 378 -9.57 -16.18 -2.08
C LEU A 378 -8.14 -15.72 -1.79
N THR A 379 -7.97 -14.41 -1.56
CA THR A 379 -6.70 -13.81 -1.12
C THR A 379 -6.92 -13.19 0.26
N TYR A 380 -6.14 -13.61 1.25
CA TYR A 380 -6.15 -13.01 2.59
C TYR A 380 -5.16 -11.85 2.67
N ILE A 381 -5.51 -10.84 3.47
CA ILE A 381 -4.76 -9.60 3.63
C ILE A 381 -4.43 -9.42 5.11
N THR A 382 -3.14 -9.29 5.41
CA THR A 382 -2.65 -8.98 6.75
C THR A 382 -2.14 -7.55 6.82
N TYR A 383 -2.75 -6.76 7.70
CA TYR A 383 -2.33 -5.41 8.04
C TYR A 383 -1.37 -5.41 9.24
N PRO A 384 -0.61 -4.33 9.46
CA PRO A 384 0.20 -4.18 10.66
C PRO A 384 -0.61 -4.08 11.94
N ASP A 385 -0.05 -4.61 13.03
CA ASP A 385 -0.64 -4.50 14.37
C ASP A 385 -0.52 -3.07 14.90
N ILE A 386 -1.65 -2.46 15.24
CA ILE A 386 -1.72 -1.13 15.85
C ILE A 386 -1.29 -1.21 17.32
N HIS A 387 -0.52 -0.22 17.77
CA HIS A 387 -0.11 -0.14 19.16
C HIS A 387 -1.31 0.06 20.10
N SER A 388 -1.26 -0.52 21.31
CA SER A 388 -2.40 -0.50 22.24
C SER A 388 -2.80 0.92 22.71
N THR A 389 -1.82 1.80 22.90
CA THR A 389 -2.01 3.21 23.33
C THR A 389 -1.63 4.17 22.21
N ASN A 390 -2.24 5.37 22.19
CA ASN A 390 -1.89 6.44 21.26
C ASN A 390 -0.42 6.86 21.34
N PHE A 391 0.05 7.56 20.30
CA PHE A 391 1.43 8.03 20.18
C PHE A 391 1.86 8.92 21.36
N PHE A 392 0.97 9.78 21.83
CA PHE A 392 1.24 10.79 22.86
C PHE A 392 1.56 10.11 24.19
N ASP A 393 0.67 9.23 24.66
CA ASP A 393 0.86 8.44 25.88
C ASP A 393 2.08 7.53 25.77
N THR A 394 2.27 6.88 24.62
CA THR A 394 3.41 5.97 24.38
C THR A 394 4.75 6.68 24.56
N ASN A 395 4.83 7.96 24.23
CA ASN A 395 6.05 8.76 24.34
C ASN A 395 6.06 9.68 25.57
N GLY A 396 5.02 9.64 26.41
CA GLY A 396 4.88 10.47 27.61
C GLY A 396 4.78 11.97 27.30
N ILE A 397 4.11 12.32 26.20
CA ILE A 397 3.96 13.70 25.73
C ILE A 397 2.48 14.08 25.81
N ASN A 398 2.16 15.27 26.33
CA ASN A 398 0.80 15.77 26.21
C ASN A 398 0.53 16.21 24.76
N LYS A 399 -0.61 15.78 24.23
CA LYS A 399 -1.13 16.17 22.93
C LYS A 399 -1.23 17.69 22.77
N GLU A 400 -1.66 18.42 23.83
CA GLU A 400 -1.74 19.88 23.80
C GLU A 400 -0.38 20.57 23.65
N ASP A 401 0.67 20.07 24.33
CA ASP A 401 2.01 20.68 24.34
C ASP A 401 2.69 20.61 22.96
N ILE A 402 2.39 19.57 22.18
CA ILE A 402 2.91 19.43 20.82
C ILE A 402 2.22 20.42 19.86
N PHE A 403 0.96 20.80 20.14
CA PHE A 403 0.27 21.75 19.28
C PHE A 403 0.86 23.16 19.35
N GLU A 404 1.60 23.49 20.42
CA GLU A 404 2.25 24.80 20.63
C GLU A 404 3.74 24.86 20.19
N SER A 405 4.43 23.73 19.98
CA SER A 405 5.88 23.74 19.71
C SER A 405 6.25 23.70 18.21
N THR A 406 6.98 24.73 17.75
CA THR A 406 7.46 24.88 16.36
C THR A 406 8.96 25.21 16.32
N ILE A 407 9.73 24.58 15.43
CA ILE A 407 11.11 25.01 15.14
C ILE A 407 11.05 26.29 14.32
N LEU A 408 11.47 27.42 14.91
CA LEU A 408 11.32 28.75 14.31
C LEU A 408 12.48 29.14 13.39
N LYS A 409 13.73 28.79 13.73
CA LYS A 409 14.90 29.22 12.93
C LYS A 409 16.21 28.48 13.29
N MET A 410 17.01 28.18 12.26
CA MET A 410 18.41 27.77 12.42
C MET A 410 19.32 28.78 11.70
N THR A 411 20.31 29.33 12.39
CA THR A 411 21.29 30.25 11.80
C THR A 411 22.70 29.89 12.23
N SER A 412 23.58 29.69 11.26
CA SER A 412 25.01 29.47 11.48
C SER A 412 25.75 30.76 11.17
N SER A 413 26.51 31.30 12.14
CA SER A 413 27.41 32.42 11.89
C SER A 413 28.86 31.95 12.00
N SER A 414 29.60 32.11 10.90
CA SER A 414 31.05 31.96 10.88
C SER A 414 31.67 33.30 11.22
N ASN A 415 31.98 33.51 12.51
CA ASN A 415 32.82 34.65 12.88
C ASN A 415 34.29 34.27 12.69
N TYR A 416 34.89 34.76 11.60
CA TYR A 416 36.34 34.78 11.42
C TYR A 416 36.94 35.78 12.40
N ASN A 417 37.38 35.30 13.57
CA ASN A 417 38.21 36.11 14.46
C ASN A 417 39.68 35.77 14.19
N SER A 418 40.31 36.53 13.31
CA SER A 418 41.72 36.39 12.96
C SER A 418 42.62 36.93 14.07
N GLN A 419 42.78 36.17 15.16
CA GLN A 419 43.95 36.33 16.02
C GLN A 419 45.01 35.31 15.61
N VAL A 420 45.93 35.77 14.77
CA VAL A 420 47.19 35.08 14.49
C VAL A 420 48.02 35.13 15.76
N LYS A 421 48.10 34.03 16.50
CA LYS A 421 49.13 33.86 17.54
C LYS A 421 50.36 33.23 16.90
N PRO A 422 51.55 33.86 16.96
CA PRO A 422 52.79 33.22 16.55
C PRO A 422 53.09 32.04 17.48
N ASP A 423 53.41 30.89 16.90
CA ASP A 423 53.98 29.77 17.65
C ASP A 423 55.36 30.20 18.19
N THR A 424 55.56 30.17 19.50
CA THR A 424 56.81 30.60 20.16
C THR A 424 57.97 29.61 19.96
N THR A 425 57.75 28.51 19.23
CA THR A 425 58.76 27.49 18.95
C THR A 425 59.06 27.29 17.47
N ASN A 426 58.23 27.81 16.54
CA ASN A 426 58.50 27.74 15.10
C ASN A 426 57.85 28.89 14.30
N ASN A 427 58.67 29.81 13.81
CA ASN A 427 58.27 31.06 13.16
C ASN A 427 57.64 30.88 11.76
N ARG A 428 57.48 29.65 11.27
CA ARG A 428 56.98 29.33 9.93
C ARG A 428 55.59 28.68 9.89
N ILE A 429 54.96 28.42 11.04
CA ILE A 429 53.62 27.80 11.11
C ILE A 429 52.63 28.77 11.75
N THR A 430 51.56 29.10 11.04
CA THR A 430 50.41 29.85 11.55
C THR A 430 49.22 28.90 11.67
N THR A 431 48.74 28.67 12.90
CA THR A 431 47.53 27.89 13.15
C THR A 431 46.31 28.81 13.06
N LEU A 432 45.46 28.61 12.05
CA LEU A 432 44.17 29.29 11.96
C LEU A 432 43.17 28.58 12.87
N ILE A 433 42.71 29.23 13.93
CA ILE A 433 41.63 28.72 14.77
C ILE A 433 40.32 29.26 14.20
N SER A 434 39.50 28.40 13.57
CA SER A 434 38.12 28.75 13.22
C SER A 434 37.17 28.29 14.32
N THR A 435 36.43 29.23 14.90
CA THR A 435 35.29 28.93 15.76
C THR A 435 34.01 29.15 14.97
N PHE A 436 33.18 28.12 14.86
CA PHE A 436 31.83 28.25 14.31
C PHE A 436 30.84 28.36 15.47
N THR A 437 29.92 29.30 15.39
CA THR A 437 28.81 29.40 16.33
C THR A 437 27.52 29.08 15.58
N THR A 438 26.87 27.98 15.94
CA THR A 438 25.55 27.63 15.44
C THR A 438 24.52 28.05 16.47
N THR A 439 23.60 28.94 16.08
CA THR A 439 22.46 29.33 16.92
C THR A 439 21.22 28.60 16.41
N VAL A 440 20.72 27.69 17.24
CA VAL A 440 19.45 27.00 17.03
C VAL A 440 18.39 27.69 17.87
N ILE A 441 17.41 28.35 17.24
CA ILE A 441 16.24 28.89 17.95
C ILE A 441 15.16 27.81 17.87
N THR A 442 15.08 27.04 18.95
CA THR A 442 14.03 26.06 19.20
C THR A 442 13.15 26.56 20.32
N VAL A 443 11.83 26.45 20.15
CA VAL A 443 10.92 26.39 21.30
C VAL A 443 10.85 24.91 21.66
N ILE A 444 11.53 24.53 22.74
CA ILE A 444 11.50 23.16 23.27
C ILE A 444 10.52 23.13 24.44
N GLN A 445 9.42 22.42 24.24
CA GLN A 445 8.72 21.67 25.28
C GLN A 445 8.72 20.24 24.72
N ASP A 446 9.39 19.22 25.27
CA ASP A 446 9.52 18.90 26.68
C ASP A 446 10.74 17.98 26.98
N PHE A 447 11.06 17.84 28.27
CA PHE A 447 12.14 17.01 28.79
C PHE A 447 11.76 15.53 28.93
N ASN A 448 12.69 14.64 28.56
CA ASN A 448 12.75 13.30 29.12
C ASN A 448 13.59 13.36 30.43
N CYS A 449 13.01 12.99 31.58
CA CYS A 449 13.74 12.97 32.87
C CYS A 449 15.00 12.09 32.84
N LYS A 450 15.10 11.10 31.95
CA LYS A 450 16.32 10.29 31.75
C LYS A 450 17.37 10.99 30.87
N PHE A 451 16.95 11.87 29.96
CA PHE A 451 17.86 12.65 29.12
C PHE A 451 18.44 13.86 29.87
N LEU A 452 17.75 14.41 30.87
CA LEU A 452 18.35 15.38 31.81
C LEU A 452 19.51 14.80 32.61
N GLN A 453 19.39 13.55 33.05
CA GLN A 453 20.48 12.86 33.74
C GLN A 453 21.64 12.54 32.78
N PHE A 454 21.34 12.21 31.53
CA PHE A 454 22.35 11.98 30.49
C PHE A 454 23.04 13.29 30.03
N LEU A 455 22.30 14.39 29.85
CA LEU A 455 22.82 15.71 29.48
C LEU A 455 23.53 16.40 30.66
N ASN A 456 23.02 16.33 31.89
CA ASN A 456 23.75 16.90 33.04
C ASN A 456 25.08 16.18 33.29
N ASN A 457 25.12 14.86 33.07
CA ASN A 457 26.37 14.10 33.22
C ASN A 457 27.33 14.31 32.04
N ASN A 458 26.82 14.52 30.82
CA ASN A 458 27.67 14.63 29.62
C ASN A 458 27.96 16.07 29.16
N ILE A 459 27.18 17.09 29.51
CA ILE A 459 27.52 18.49 29.26
C ILE A 459 28.70 18.89 30.15
N TYR A 460 28.73 18.43 31.41
CA TYR A 460 29.91 18.57 32.25
C TYR A 460 31.11 17.84 31.63
N GLN A 461 30.98 16.61 31.13
CA GLN A 461 32.09 15.89 30.49
C GLN A 461 32.52 16.47 29.13
N ILE A 462 31.62 17.04 28.32
CA ILE A 462 31.96 17.61 27.00
C ILE A 462 32.57 19.01 27.16
N LEU A 463 32.11 19.83 28.12
CA LEU A 463 32.78 21.08 28.48
C LEU A 463 34.10 20.82 29.22
N VAL A 464 34.16 19.82 30.10
CA VAL A 464 35.38 19.47 30.84
C VAL A 464 36.40 18.74 29.96
N ASN A 465 36.01 17.95 28.95
CA ASN A 465 36.98 17.34 28.01
C ASN A 465 37.51 18.34 26.97
N HIS A 466 36.77 19.41 26.65
CA HIS A 466 37.30 20.51 25.85
C HIS A 466 38.12 21.52 26.66
N ILE A 467 37.91 21.62 27.98
CA ILE A 467 38.70 22.48 28.89
C ILE A 467 39.95 21.74 29.43
N ASN A 468 39.92 20.41 29.61
CA ASN A 468 41.03 19.65 30.20
C ASN A 468 42.10 19.15 29.20
N ASN A 469 41.93 19.35 27.90
CA ASN A 469 43.00 19.10 26.93
C ASN A 469 43.91 20.32 26.68
N ILE A 470 43.73 21.40 27.44
CA ILE A 470 44.76 22.43 27.62
C ILE A 470 45.56 22.07 28.87
N LYS A 471 46.47 21.10 28.75
CA LYS A 471 47.56 20.94 29.72
C LYS A 471 48.46 22.17 29.62
N ILE A 472 48.25 23.12 30.53
CA ILE A 472 49.33 23.99 31.01
C ILE A 472 50.31 23.06 31.73
N GLY A 473 51.30 22.57 30.99
CA GLY A 473 52.48 21.95 31.56
C GLY A 473 53.50 23.05 31.85
N ASN A 474 53.61 23.46 33.11
CA ASN A 474 54.76 24.22 33.59
C ASN A 474 56.03 23.39 33.41
N LYS A 475 56.98 23.89 32.62
CA LYS A 475 58.41 23.93 32.98
C LYS A 475 59.09 25.05 32.25
#